data_AF-A0A534ZUU3-F1
#
_entry.id   AF-A0A534ZUU3-F1
#
_cell.length_a   1.000
_cell.length_b   1.000
_cell.length_c   1.000
_cell.angle_alpha   90.00
_cell.angle_beta   90.00
_cell.angle_gamma   90.00
#
_symmetry.space_group_name_H-M   'P 1'
#
loop_
_entity.id
_entity.type
_entity.pdbx_description
1 polymer ?
#
loop_
_entity_poly.entity_id
_entity_poly.type
_entity_poly.pdbx_seq_one_letter_code
_entity_poly.pdbx_strand_id
1 'polypeptide(L)'
;MRFLAYVLWKTLEQWQSRAGLGNSPRTILDELGRIQSTDVVLPLAEDAHRTLRIRCVVRPDKAQALLLDRLGLRLPERLKVPTSIHRM
;
A
#
# COMPACT_ATOMS: atom_id res chain seq x y z
N MET A 1 -11.63 -16.30 -12.87
CA MET A 1 -10.87 -15.05 -12.64
C MET A 1 -11.52 -13.76 -13.19
N ARG A 2 -12.52 -13.78 -14.10
CA ARG A 2 -13.12 -12.53 -14.66
C ARG A 2 -14.06 -11.78 -13.69
N PHE A 3 -14.76 -12.49 -12.81
CA PHE A 3 -15.70 -11.90 -11.87
C PHE A 3 -15.00 -10.97 -10.85
N LEU A 4 -13.93 -11.43 -10.20
CA LEU A 4 -13.21 -10.64 -9.20
C LEU A 4 -12.63 -9.35 -9.80
N ALA A 5 -12.04 -9.45 -11.00
CA ALA A 5 -11.53 -8.28 -11.70
C ALA A 5 -12.64 -7.26 -12.00
N TYR A 6 -13.80 -7.72 -12.45
CA TYR A 6 -14.95 -6.85 -12.73
C TYR A 6 -15.50 -6.21 -11.45
N VAL A 7 -15.67 -6.98 -10.38
CA VAL A 7 -16.16 -6.47 -9.09
C VAL A 7 -15.18 -5.45 -8.51
N LEU A 8 -13.87 -5.73 -8.54
CA LEU A 8 -12.84 -4.80 -8.12
C LEU A 8 -12.94 -3.49 -8.91
N TRP A 9 -13.04 -3.58 -10.24
CA TRP A 9 -13.15 -2.41 -11.11
C TRP A 9 -14.39 -1.56 -10.80
N LYS A 10 -15.58 -2.18 -10.72
CA LYS A 10 -16.84 -1.46 -10.42
C LYS A 10 -16.88 -0.90 -9.01
N THR A 11 -16.24 -1.55 -8.04
CA THR A 11 -16.14 -1.05 -6.67
C THR A 11 -15.26 0.18 -6.61
N LEU A 12 -14.08 0.12 -7.25
CA LEU A 12 -13.16 1.26 -7.32
C LEU A 12 -13.80 2.43 -8.07
N GLU A 13 -14.55 2.15 -9.13
CA GLU A 13 -15.26 3.18 -9.90
C GLU A 13 -16.31 3.94 -9.08
N GLN A 14 -17.07 3.25 -8.23
CA GLN A 14 -18.00 3.92 -7.33
C GLN A 14 -17.28 4.68 -6.21
N TRP A 15 -16.17 4.14 -5.71
CA TRP A 15 -15.42 4.77 -4.63
C TRP A 15 -14.80 6.10 -5.07
N GLN A 16 -14.20 6.17 -6.27
CA GLN A 16 -13.67 7.42 -6.82
C GLN A 16 -14.76 8.47 -7.07
N SER A 17 -15.94 8.04 -7.52
CA SER A 17 -17.07 8.94 -7.77
C SER A 17 -17.53 9.59 -6.47
N ARG A 18 -17.63 8.80 -5.38
CA ARG A 18 -17.95 9.30 -4.04
C ARG A 18 -16.87 10.23 -3.47
N ALA A 19 -15.61 10.00 -3.82
CA ALA A 19 -14.47 10.82 -3.40
C ALA A 19 -14.28 12.10 -4.24
N GLY A 20 -15.08 12.31 -5.30
CA GLY A 20 -14.96 13.46 -6.19
C GLY A 20 -13.70 13.44 -7.07
N LEU A 21 -13.15 12.25 -7.36
CA LEU A 21 -11.89 12.05 -8.09
C LEU A 21 -12.08 11.80 -9.60
N GLY A 22 -13.32 11.77 -10.09
CA GLY A 22 -13.66 11.48 -11.48
C GLY A 22 -13.93 10.00 -11.74
N ASN A 23 -13.73 9.56 -13.00
CA ASN A 23 -14.11 8.22 -13.48
C ASN A 23 -12.94 7.45 -14.14
N SER A 24 -11.73 7.51 -13.59
CA SER A 24 -10.56 6.78 -14.09
C SER A 24 -9.96 5.83 -13.04
N PRO A 25 -10.51 4.61 -12.87
CA PRO A 25 -9.99 3.63 -11.91
C PRO A 25 -8.52 3.24 -12.16
N ARG A 26 -8.10 3.22 -13.44
CA ARG A 26 -6.72 2.95 -13.86
C ARG A 26 -5.74 3.94 -13.24
N THR A 27 -6.05 5.24 -13.31
CA THR A 27 -5.15 6.28 -12.78
C THR A 27 -4.95 6.10 -11.28
N ILE A 28 -6.02 5.79 -10.53
CA ILE A 28 -5.92 5.54 -9.09
C ILE A 28 -5.05 4.31 -8.81
N LEU A 29 -5.25 3.21 -9.55
CA LEU A 29 -4.42 2.02 -9.39
C LEU A 29 -2.95 2.28 -9.73
N ASP A 30 -2.68 3.07 -10.77
CA ASP A 30 -1.31 3.44 -11.15
C ASP A 30 -0.64 4.28 -10.07
N GLU A 31 -1.34 5.28 -9.52
CA GLU A 31 -0.81 6.13 -8.45
C GLU A 31 -0.63 5.38 -7.13
N LEU A 32 -1.58 4.51 -6.76
CA LEU A 32 -1.44 3.63 -5.59
C LEU A 32 -0.30 2.63 -5.79
N GLY A 33 -0.13 2.10 -7.00
CA GLY A 33 0.94 1.15 -7.35
C GLY A 33 2.34 1.76 -7.31
N ARG A 34 2.47 3.09 -7.42
CA ARG A 34 3.73 3.80 -7.24
C ARG A 34 4.18 3.87 -5.77
N ILE A 35 3.28 3.64 -4.81
CA ILE A 35 3.62 3.64 -3.40
C ILE A 35 4.37 2.36 -3.08
N GLN A 36 5.63 2.49 -2.66
CA GLN A 36 6.50 1.35 -2.45
C GLN A 36 6.49 0.88 -0.99
N SER A 37 6.66 -0.42 -0.82
CA SER A 37 7.00 -1.03 0.46
C SER A 37 8.45 -1.50 0.40
N THR A 38 9.25 -1.14 1.39
CA THR A 38 10.67 -1.50 1.48
C THR A 38 11.01 -2.17 2.81
N ASP A 39 12.03 -3.02 2.83
CA ASP A 39 12.52 -3.64 4.04
C ASP A 39 13.71 -2.83 4.59
N VAL A 40 13.57 -2.35 5.83
CA VAL A 40 14.67 -1.75 6.60
C VAL A 40 15.32 -2.85 7.42
N VAL A 41 16.62 -3.07 7.22
CA VAL A 41 17.41 -4.08 7.91
C VAL A 41 18.32 -3.39 8.92
N LEU A 42 18.13 -3.68 10.20
CA LEU A 42 18.87 -3.06 11.30
C LEU A 42 19.67 -4.14 12.06
N PRO A 43 20.96 -3.93 12.38
CA PRO A 43 21.68 -4.82 13.27
C PRO A 43 21.10 -4.74 14.69
N LEU A 44 21.07 -5.86 15.40
CA LEU A 44 20.71 -5.88 16.82
C LEU A 44 21.84 -5.30 17.65
N ALA A 45 21.49 -4.47 18.65
CA ALA A 45 22.46 -3.79 19.50
C ALA A 45 23.39 -4.75 20.26
N GLU A 46 22.88 -5.92 20.64
CA GLU A 46 23.63 -6.95 21.37
C GLU A 46 24.49 -7.86 20.46
N ASP A 47 24.10 -8.02 19.20
CA ASP A 47 24.78 -8.91 18.26
C ASP A 47 24.63 -8.38 16.82
N ALA A 48 25.73 -7.82 16.29
CA ALA A 48 25.77 -7.25 14.94
C ALA A 48 25.59 -8.30 13.82
N HIS A 49 25.72 -9.60 14.11
CA HIS A 49 25.47 -10.68 13.14
C HIS A 49 23.98 -11.01 13.02
N ARG A 50 23.16 -10.58 13.99
CA ARG A 50 21.71 -10.73 13.92
C ARG A 50 21.08 -9.45 13.37
N THR A 51 20.15 -9.61 12.44
CA THR A 51 19.45 -8.48 11.82
C THR A 51 17.96 -8.54 12.07
N LEU A 52 17.36 -7.39 12.36
CA LEU A 52 15.92 -7.17 12.42
C LEU A 52 15.47 -6.60 11.07
N ARG A 53 14.47 -7.22 10.46
CA ARG A 53 13.85 -6.74 9.22
C ARG A 53 12.48 -6.13 9.53
N ILE A 54 12.30 -4.87 9.17
CA ILE A 54 11.04 -4.15 9.31
C ILE A 54 10.57 -3.71 7.93
N ARG A 55 9.41 -4.21 7.50
CA ARG A 55 8.80 -3.74 6.26
C ARG A 55 8.08 -2.41 6.48
N CYS A 56 8.59 -1.36 5.86
CA CYS A 56 8.07 0.01 5.97
C CYS A 56 7.41 0.43 4.66
N VAL A 57 6.36 1.24 4.75
CA VAL A 57 5.75 1.87 3.58
C VAL A 57 6.43 3.22 3.35
N VAL A 58 6.88 3.46 2.12
CA VAL A 58 7.48 4.74 1.75
C VAL A 58 6.43 5.84 1.89
N ARG A 59 6.82 6.97 2.49
CA ARG A 59 5.92 8.12 2.65
C ARG A 59 5.43 8.57 1.27
N PRO A 60 4.11 8.59 1.02
CA PRO A 60 3.57 9.05 -0.24
C PRO A 60 3.95 10.50 -0.52
N ASP A 61 4.12 10.84 -1.79
CA ASP A 61 4.30 12.24 -2.17
C ASP A 61 3.01 13.06 -1.94
N LYS A 62 3.07 14.37 -2.19
CA LYS A 62 1.94 15.27 -1.94
C LYS A 62 0.68 14.91 -2.75
N ALA A 63 0.84 14.47 -3.99
CA ALA A 63 -0.29 14.12 -4.85
C ALA A 63 -0.93 12.82 -4.37
N GLN A 64 -0.10 11.82 -4.05
CA GLN A 64 -0.56 10.55 -3.48
C GLN A 64 -1.21 10.73 -2.10
N ALA A 65 -0.66 11.59 -1.25
CA ALA A 65 -1.23 11.90 0.05
C ALA A 65 -2.64 12.52 -0.08
N LEU A 66 -2.83 13.46 -1.01
CA LEU A 66 -4.14 14.04 -1.30
C LEU A 66 -5.11 13.00 -1.86
N LEU A 67 -4.63 12.10 -2.72
CA LEU A 67 -5.43 10.99 -3.25
C LEU A 67 -5.91 10.06 -2.13
N LEU A 68 -5.00 9.65 -1.24
CA LEU A 68 -5.32 8.80 -0.10
C LEU A 68 -6.32 9.46 0.86
N ASP A 69 -6.14 10.75 1.14
CA ASP A 69 -7.06 11.54 1.96
C ASP A 69 -8.48 11.56 1.37
N ARG A 70 -8.60 11.84 0.07
CA ARG A 70 -9.89 11.82 -0.65
C ARG A 70 -10.54 10.44 -0.65
N LEU A 71 -9.74 9.39 -0.73
CA LEU A 71 -10.23 8.01 -0.64
C LEU A 71 -10.55 7.58 0.82
N GLY A 72 -10.19 8.38 1.83
CA GLY A 72 -10.32 8.02 3.24
C GLY A 72 -9.36 6.90 3.67
N LEU A 73 -8.25 6.73 2.96
CA LEU A 73 -7.25 5.71 3.20
C LEU A 73 -6.12 6.25 4.08
N ARG A 74 -5.73 5.45 5.07
CA ARG A 74 -4.52 5.69 5.87
C ARG A 74 -3.56 4.53 5.67
N LEU A 75 -2.36 4.86 5.22
CA LEU A 75 -1.31 3.85 5.09
C LEU A 75 -0.66 3.59 6.44
N PRO A 76 -0.35 2.33 6.76
CA PRO A 76 0.47 2.02 7.91
C PRO A 76 1.93 2.43 7.63
N GLU A 77 2.65 2.89 8.66
CA GLU A 77 4.09 3.15 8.52
C GLU A 77 4.89 1.85 8.45
N ARG A 78 4.42 0.80 9.16
CA ARG A 78 5.06 -0.51 9.24
C ARG A 78 4.04 -1.60 8.92
N LEU A 79 4.37 -2.46 7.95
CA LEU A 79 3.57 -3.63 7.63
C LEU A 79 3.87 -4.75 8.62
N LYS A 80 2.82 -5.26 9.27
CA LYS A 80 2.92 -6.49 10.05
C LYS A 80 3.07 -7.65 9.07
N VAL A 81 4.26 -8.22 8.98
CA VAL A 81 4.47 -9.46 8.25
C VAL A 81 3.79 -10.58 9.04
N PRO A 82 2.77 -11.27 8.49
CA PRO A 82 2.13 -12.36 9.20
C PRO A 82 3.14 -13.48 9.46
N THR A 83 3.18 -13.97 10.70
CA THR A 83 4.10 -15.02 11.16
C THR A 83 4.00 -16.31 10.31
N SER A 84 2.91 -16.52 9.57
CA SER A 84 2.66 -17.71 8.75
C SER A 84 3.36 -17.74 7.38
N ILE A 85 4.09 -16.70 6.98
CA ILE A 85 4.76 -16.64 5.66
C ILE A 85 6.29 -16.81 5.80
N HIS A 86 6.73 -17.61 6.76
CA HIS A 86 8.15 -17.89 7.01
C HIS A 86 8.71 -19.10 6.23
N ARG A 87 7.97 -19.64 5.26
CA ARG A 87 8.42 -20.81 4.49
C ARG A 87 7.99 -20.73 3.02
N MET A 88 8.85 -20.13 2.20
CA MET A 88 8.96 -20.35 0.76
C MET A 88 10.35 -19.92 0.32
#